data_AF-A0A835HTK0-F1
#
_entry.id   AF-A0A835HTK0-F1
#
_cell.length_a   1.000
_cell.length_b   1.000
_cell.length_c   1.000
_cell.angle_alpha   90.00
_cell.angle_beta   90.00
_cell.angle_gamma   90.00
#
_symmetry.space_group_name_H-M   'P 1'
#
loop_
_entity.id
_entity.type
_entity.pdbx_description
1 polymer ?
#
loop_
_entity_poly.entity_id
_entity_poly.type
_entity_poly.pdbx_seq_one_letter_code
_entity_poly.pdbx_strand_id
1 'polypeptide(L)'
;MSPTSYVPTKIEGFHDAHIHCKVFFSSVEQSGGQRVRLDLQKLTQYSFFPGQVVGVEGHNPSGHCLVASKVFDSFPFSVSPDVEFPPAKKQAMDHEFQPDSPSSTPEKLSLVIAAGPFTTTDNLLFEPLVELLAYATRKQPQLLMLLGPFIDSEHPEIRKGTIDRSFDDIFHSDILRRLQDYAEYMGSAARVVLVPSLRDAFHDFVFPQPAFDIHSDLKNQITCLPNPGLFDANKLGERIKSGHSGVNMAGTRLLNFYVFGFYPLYPPSEDVPLDLSLAPEALQIPSIPDIIILPSDLSPFVKVLALGEKTSTGEQTRCITVNPGRLAKGVGGGTFVEMNYHENPDRTHALIFHM
;
A
#
# COMPACT_ATOMS: atom_id res chain seq x y z
N MET A 1 46.64 6.44 3.28
CA MET A 1 45.29 5.89 3.50
C MET A 1 44.30 6.96 3.08
N SER A 2 43.69 6.81 1.91
CA SER A 2 42.60 7.67 1.46
C SER A 2 41.37 7.38 2.33
N PRO A 3 40.68 8.39 2.86
CA PRO A 3 39.47 8.16 3.64
C PRO A 3 38.37 7.64 2.72
N THR A 4 37.92 6.40 2.94
CA THR A 4 36.70 5.87 2.34
C THR A 4 35.53 6.69 2.89
N SER A 5 34.97 7.57 2.08
CA SER A 5 33.83 8.40 2.44
C SER A 5 32.55 7.69 2.02
N TYR A 6 31.68 7.39 2.97
CA TYR A 6 30.33 6.90 2.71
C TYR A 6 29.40 8.12 2.68
N VAL A 7 28.82 8.43 1.52
CA VAL A 7 27.89 9.56 1.37
C VAL A 7 26.47 9.00 1.18
N PRO A 8 25.56 9.10 2.17
CA PRO A 8 24.13 8.86 1.95
C PRO A 8 23.59 9.88 0.95
N THR A 9 23.01 9.38 -0.15
CA THR A 9 22.79 10.18 -1.36
C THR A 9 21.47 9.80 -2.05
N LYS A 10 20.77 10.78 -2.63
CA LYS A 10 19.53 10.57 -3.41
C LYS A 10 19.87 10.58 -4.90
N ILE A 11 19.42 9.57 -5.64
CA ILE A 11 19.52 9.50 -7.11
C ILE A 11 18.33 10.24 -7.70
N GLU A 12 18.54 11.09 -8.70
CA GLU A 12 17.46 11.52 -9.59
C GLU A 12 17.81 11.12 -11.03
N GLY A 13 16.83 10.54 -11.73
CA GLY A 13 16.92 10.28 -13.16
C GLY A 13 16.10 11.32 -13.91
N PHE A 14 16.67 11.93 -14.94
CA PHE A 14 15.92 12.81 -15.82
C PHE A 14 15.06 11.97 -16.78
N HIS A 15 13.79 12.36 -16.94
CA HIS A 15 12.98 11.99 -18.08
C HIS A 15 13.47 12.78 -19.30
N ASP A 16 14.51 12.26 -19.94
CA ASP A 16 14.72 12.53 -21.35
C ASP A 16 15.16 11.21 -21.97
N ALA A 17 14.40 10.74 -22.96
CA ALA A 17 14.32 9.33 -23.35
C ALA A 17 15.64 8.72 -23.86
N HIS A 18 16.75 9.47 -23.93
CA HIS A 18 17.97 9.10 -24.65
C HIS A 18 19.31 9.34 -23.91
N ILE A 19 19.34 9.60 -22.60
CA ILE A 19 20.61 9.95 -21.94
C ILE A 19 21.07 8.91 -20.90
N HIS A 20 22.17 8.22 -21.23
CA HIS A 20 22.99 7.33 -20.40
C HIS A 20 23.64 8.00 -19.17
N CYS A 21 23.12 9.12 -18.66
CA CYS A 21 23.76 9.93 -17.62
C CYS A 21 22.86 10.06 -16.40
N LYS A 22 23.28 9.45 -15.28
CA LYS A 22 22.58 9.54 -13.99
C LYS A 22 23.25 10.61 -13.14
N VAL A 23 22.44 11.45 -12.49
CA VAL A 23 22.92 12.58 -11.68
C VAL A 23 22.64 12.28 -10.20
N PHE A 24 23.64 12.57 -9.36
CA PHE A 24 23.68 12.28 -7.95
C PHE A 24 23.52 13.54 -7.14
N PHE A 25 22.69 13.49 -6.09
CA PHE A 25 22.45 14.57 -5.15
C PHE A 25 22.85 14.14 -3.74
N SER A 26 23.95 14.70 -3.27
CA SER A 26 24.40 14.50 -1.90
C SER A 26 23.61 15.37 -0.93
N SER A 27 23.51 14.93 0.33
CA SER A 27 22.75 15.64 1.37
C SER A 27 23.22 17.10 1.51
N VAL A 28 22.28 18.01 1.78
CA VAL A 28 22.56 19.42 2.09
C VAL A 28 23.58 19.54 3.23
N GLU A 29 23.44 18.70 4.26
CA GLU A 29 24.30 18.73 5.44
C GLU A 29 25.77 18.38 5.14
N GLN A 30 26.01 17.45 4.22
CA GLN A 30 27.36 16.96 3.94
C GLN A 30 28.02 17.64 2.74
N SER A 31 27.23 18.23 1.84
CA SER A 31 27.72 18.67 0.53
C SER A 31 27.07 19.95 0.00
N GLY A 32 26.20 20.59 0.78
CA GLY A 32 25.45 21.77 0.36
C GLY A 32 24.44 21.50 -0.77
N GLY A 33 24.06 20.23 -1.01
CA GLY A 33 23.08 19.87 -2.06
C GLY A 33 23.67 19.90 -3.47
N GLN A 34 25.00 19.76 -3.60
CA GLN A 34 25.65 19.75 -4.90
C GLN A 34 25.31 18.51 -5.72
N ARG A 35 25.38 18.67 -7.04
CA ARG A 35 25.08 17.63 -8.02
C ARG A 35 26.36 17.14 -8.67
N VAL A 36 26.52 15.82 -8.76
CA VAL A 36 27.66 15.19 -9.45
C VAL A 36 27.15 14.16 -10.45
N ARG A 37 27.81 14.02 -11.60
CA ARG A 37 27.51 12.92 -12.52
C ARG A 37 27.97 11.60 -11.90
N LEU A 38 27.23 10.51 -12.14
CA LEU A 38 27.72 9.18 -11.79
C LEU A 38 28.00 8.35 -13.02
N ASP A 39 29.22 7.83 -13.03
CA ASP A 39 29.66 6.81 -13.95
C ASP A 39 29.48 5.42 -13.33
N LEU A 40 28.71 4.58 -14.02
CA LEU A 40 28.33 3.22 -13.63
C LEU A 40 29.00 2.14 -14.48
N GLN A 41 29.92 2.49 -15.39
CA GLN A 41 30.53 1.54 -16.33
C GLN A 41 31.24 0.36 -15.65
N LYS A 42 31.70 0.54 -14.41
CA LYS A 42 32.40 -0.50 -13.63
C LYS A 42 31.46 -1.44 -12.88
N LEU A 43 30.15 -1.16 -12.84
CA LEU A 43 29.18 -2.02 -12.17
C LEU A 43 28.60 -3.04 -13.14
N THR A 44 28.56 -4.30 -12.72
CA THR A 44 27.99 -5.41 -13.50
C THR A 44 26.47 -5.49 -13.42
N GLN A 45 25.90 -5.09 -12.28
CA GLN A 45 24.46 -5.11 -12.01
C GLN A 45 24.06 -3.90 -11.18
N TYR A 46 23.00 -3.23 -11.59
CA TYR A 46 22.36 -2.16 -10.83
C TYR A 46 20.90 -2.01 -11.27
N SER A 47 20.05 -1.53 -10.36
CA SER A 47 18.69 -1.13 -10.66
C SER A 47 18.42 0.19 -9.93
N PHE A 48 18.14 1.24 -10.69
CA PHE A 48 17.85 2.57 -10.13
C PHE A 48 16.55 3.13 -10.66
N PHE A 49 15.88 3.89 -9.81
CA PHE A 49 14.74 4.73 -10.19
C PHE A 49 14.94 6.17 -9.66
N PRO A 50 14.31 7.17 -10.29
CA PRO A 50 14.36 8.55 -9.82
C PRO A 50 13.83 8.69 -8.39
N GLY A 51 14.56 9.36 -7.52
CA GLY A 51 14.23 9.54 -6.11
C GLY A 51 14.84 8.51 -5.16
N GLN A 52 15.42 7.41 -5.68
CA GLN A 52 15.98 6.35 -4.86
C GLN A 52 17.15 6.85 -4.01
N VAL A 53 17.11 6.59 -2.71
CA VAL A 53 18.24 6.79 -1.81
C VAL A 53 19.16 5.57 -1.89
N VAL A 54 20.45 5.78 -2.16
CA VAL A 54 21.47 4.71 -2.21
C VAL A 54 22.75 5.15 -1.52
N GLY A 55 23.55 4.17 -1.10
CA GLY A 55 24.95 4.39 -0.76
C GLY A 55 25.80 4.10 -1.99
N VAL A 56 26.71 5.00 -2.35
CA VAL A 56 27.69 4.75 -3.43
C VAL A 56 29.10 4.91 -2.90
N GLU A 57 29.91 3.90 -3.16
CA GLU A 57 31.35 3.95 -2.96
C GLU A 57 32.01 4.13 -4.33
N GLY A 58 32.98 5.03 -4.40
CA GLY A 58 33.65 5.37 -5.66
C GLY A 58 34.74 6.42 -5.47
N HIS A 59 35.31 6.87 -6.58
CA HIS A 59 36.28 7.97 -6.58
C HIS A 59 35.81 9.11 -7.50
N ASN A 60 35.99 10.35 -7.06
CA ASN A 60 35.66 11.55 -7.84
C ASN A 60 36.96 12.35 -8.11
N PRO A 61 37.70 12.02 -9.18
CA PRO A 61 39.01 12.62 -9.42
C PRO A 61 38.89 14.06 -9.98
N SER A 62 37.76 14.37 -10.61
CA SER A 62 37.56 15.61 -11.37
C SER A 62 36.63 16.62 -10.67
N GLY A 63 36.08 16.26 -9.51
CA GLY A 63 35.08 17.04 -8.78
C GLY A 63 33.66 16.94 -9.36
N HIS A 64 33.51 16.67 -10.65
CA HIS A 64 32.23 16.73 -11.37
C HIS A 64 31.69 15.36 -11.83
N CYS A 65 32.44 14.28 -11.62
CA CYS A 65 32.02 12.92 -11.97
C CYS A 65 32.53 11.90 -10.94
N LEU A 66 31.62 11.25 -10.24
CA LEU A 66 31.91 10.15 -9.34
C LEU A 66 31.87 8.83 -10.13
N VAL A 67 33.00 8.13 -10.16
CA VAL A 67 33.12 6.80 -10.75
C VAL A 67 32.78 5.76 -9.69
N ALA A 68 31.61 5.13 -9.80
CA ALA A 68 31.15 4.13 -8.84
C ALA A 68 31.98 2.85 -8.92
N SER A 69 32.45 2.36 -7.78
CA SER A 69 33.03 1.02 -7.63
C SER A 69 32.04 0.04 -6.99
N LYS A 70 31.15 0.51 -6.13
CA LYS A 70 30.14 -0.30 -5.46
C LYS A 70 28.91 0.52 -5.12
N VAL A 71 27.76 -0.14 -5.12
CA VAL A 71 26.47 0.47 -4.73
C VAL A 71 25.83 -0.40 -3.67
N PHE A 72 25.20 0.28 -2.70
CA PHE A 72 24.44 -0.28 -1.61
C PHE A 72 22.99 0.19 -1.78
N ASP A 73 22.11 -0.73 -2.12
CA ASP A 73 20.67 -0.52 -2.36
C ASP A 73 19.79 -1.08 -1.22
N SER A 74 20.36 -1.91 -0.35
CA SER A 74 19.75 -2.37 0.90
C SER A 74 20.35 -1.63 2.09
N PHE A 75 19.52 -0.84 2.79
CA PHE A 75 19.85 -0.35 4.12
C PHE A 75 19.16 -1.26 5.14
N PRO A 76 19.85 -1.71 6.20
CA PRO A 76 19.19 -2.47 7.25
C PRO A 76 18.08 -1.60 7.84
N PHE A 77 16.85 -2.12 7.91
CA PHE A 77 15.83 -1.52 8.78
C PHE A 77 16.43 -1.49 10.17
N SER A 78 16.74 -0.30 10.67
CA SER A 78 16.99 -0.14 12.09
C SER A 78 15.66 -0.41 12.78
N VAL A 79 15.48 -1.62 13.29
CA VAL A 79 14.48 -1.88 14.32
C VAL A 79 14.88 -0.94 15.46
N SER A 80 14.22 0.21 15.59
CA SER A 80 14.39 1.00 16.80
C SER A 80 13.88 0.14 17.95
N PRO A 81 14.71 -0.20 18.95
CA PRO A 81 14.18 -0.83 20.15
C PRO A 81 13.25 0.20 20.81
N ASP A 82 12.03 -0.23 21.10
CA ASP A 82 11.11 0.39 22.04
C ASP A 82 10.65 1.83 21.74
N VAL A 83 9.61 1.95 20.93
CA VAL A 83 8.48 2.81 21.34
C VAL A 83 7.45 1.87 21.95
N GLU A 84 7.65 1.52 23.22
CA GLU A 84 6.60 0.96 24.06
C GLU A 84 5.41 1.91 23.99
N PHE A 85 4.33 1.48 23.33
CA PHE A 85 3.02 2.05 23.64
C PHE A 85 2.81 1.86 25.14
N PRO A 86 2.54 2.93 25.92
CA PRO A 86 2.41 2.80 27.36
C PRO A 86 1.29 1.78 27.65
N PRO A 87 1.53 0.78 28.52
CA PRO A 87 0.49 -0.18 28.84
C PRO A 87 -0.69 0.57 29.43
N ALA A 88 -1.85 0.43 28.80
CA ALA A 88 -3.11 0.97 29.30
C ALA A 88 -3.26 0.54 30.76
N LYS A 89 -3.33 1.52 31.66
CA LYS A 89 -3.53 1.31 33.10
C LYS A 89 -4.74 0.39 33.28
N LYS A 90 -4.50 -0.82 33.77
CA LYS A 90 -5.53 -1.69 34.33
C LYS A 90 -6.20 -0.93 35.47
N GLN A 91 -7.39 -0.39 35.23
CA GLN A 91 -8.30 -0.09 36.33
C GLN A 91 -8.75 -1.44 36.88
N ALA A 92 -8.41 -1.67 38.14
CA ALA A 92 -8.86 -2.82 38.90
C ALA A 92 -10.37 -2.70 39.11
N MET A 93 -11.13 -3.66 38.58
CA MET A 93 -12.37 -4.10 39.20
C MET A 93 -12.40 -5.63 39.10
N ASP A 94 -12.45 -6.24 40.28
CA ASP A 94 -12.50 -7.67 40.52
C ASP A 94 -13.74 -8.29 39.85
N HIS A 95 -13.54 -9.32 39.04
CA HIS A 95 -14.42 -10.48 39.00
C HIS A 95 -13.65 -11.70 38.50
N GLU A 96 -13.52 -12.68 39.39
CA GLU A 96 -12.93 -14.00 39.17
C GLU A 96 -13.63 -14.74 38.03
N PHE A 97 -12.90 -15.05 36.94
CA PHE A 97 -13.26 -16.13 36.03
C PHE A 97 -11.99 -16.88 35.62
N GLN A 98 -12.07 -18.21 35.74
CA GLN A 98 -10.97 -19.17 35.63
C GLN A 98 -10.26 -19.12 34.26
N PRO A 99 -8.94 -19.46 34.21
CA PRO A 99 -8.20 -19.57 32.97
C PRO A 99 -8.53 -20.91 32.29
N ASP A 100 -9.44 -20.90 31.32
CA ASP A 100 -9.51 -21.98 30.34
C ASP A 100 -8.25 -21.95 29.47
N SER A 101 -7.66 -23.14 29.32
CA SER A 101 -6.43 -23.47 28.59
C SER A 101 -6.28 -22.76 27.23
N PRO A 102 -5.05 -22.32 26.84
CA PRO A 102 -4.80 -21.80 25.51
C PRO A 102 -4.72 -22.96 24.51
N SER A 103 -5.84 -23.31 23.89
CA SER A 103 -5.81 -24.03 22.63
C SER A 103 -5.32 -23.07 21.55
N SER A 104 -4.00 -22.94 21.39
CA SER A 104 -3.38 -22.07 20.38
C SER A 104 -3.46 -22.73 19.00
N THR A 105 -4.65 -22.75 18.40
CA THR A 105 -4.76 -22.89 16.95
C THR A 105 -4.47 -21.53 16.34
N PRO A 106 -3.44 -21.36 15.48
CA PRO A 106 -3.17 -20.08 14.85
C PRO A 106 -4.39 -19.62 14.07
N GLU A 107 -4.96 -18.48 14.47
CA GLU A 107 -6.21 -17.96 13.90
C GLU A 107 -5.98 -17.53 12.45
N LYS A 108 -6.93 -17.88 11.59
CA LYS A 108 -6.89 -17.66 10.14
C LYS A 108 -7.72 -16.42 9.83
N LEU A 109 -7.17 -15.46 9.08
CA LEU A 109 -7.90 -14.30 8.59
C LEU A 109 -8.35 -14.53 7.14
N SER A 110 -9.66 -14.48 6.89
CA SER A 110 -10.22 -14.58 5.53
C SER A 110 -10.55 -13.20 4.96
N LEU A 111 -9.97 -12.88 3.80
CA LEU A 111 -10.06 -11.59 3.13
C LEU A 111 -10.55 -11.73 1.69
N VAL A 112 -11.29 -10.74 1.24
CA VAL A 112 -11.50 -10.43 -0.19
C VAL A 112 -10.98 -9.03 -0.46
N ILE A 113 -10.10 -8.89 -1.45
CA ILE A 113 -9.44 -7.62 -1.81
C ILE A 113 -9.78 -7.29 -3.25
N ALA A 114 -10.41 -6.14 -3.48
CA ALA A 114 -10.75 -5.65 -4.82
C ALA A 114 -10.37 -4.18 -4.97
N ALA A 115 -9.98 -3.78 -6.17
CA ALA A 115 -9.71 -2.38 -6.49
C ALA A 115 -10.55 -1.94 -7.69
N GLY A 116 -11.08 -0.71 -7.61
CA GLY A 116 -11.88 -0.12 -8.66
C GLY A 116 -11.10 0.08 -9.96
N PRO A 117 -11.79 0.37 -11.07
CA PRO A 117 -13.19 0.80 -11.13
C PRO A 117 -14.20 -0.29 -10.77
N PHE A 118 -15.32 0.11 -10.16
CA PHE A 118 -16.40 -0.77 -9.70
C PHE A 118 -17.60 -0.83 -10.66
N THR A 119 -17.47 -0.19 -11.82
CA THR A 119 -18.42 -0.20 -12.93
C THR A 119 -17.65 -0.31 -14.24
N THR A 120 -18.28 -0.84 -15.27
CA THR A 120 -17.74 -0.88 -16.63
C THR A 120 -17.83 0.49 -17.30
N THR A 121 -17.11 0.72 -18.40
CA THR A 121 -17.02 2.03 -19.05
C THR A 121 -18.23 2.44 -19.88
N ASP A 122 -19.16 1.52 -20.12
CA ASP A 122 -20.37 1.72 -20.93
C ASP A 122 -21.56 2.22 -20.11
N ASN A 123 -21.54 2.07 -18.78
CA ASN A 123 -22.66 2.44 -17.92
C ASN A 123 -22.22 2.73 -16.47
N LEU A 124 -23.13 3.28 -15.65
CA LEU A 124 -22.93 3.52 -14.21
C LEU A 124 -23.85 2.63 -13.35
N LEU A 125 -24.09 1.39 -13.77
CA LEU A 125 -24.95 0.45 -13.05
C LEU A 125 -24.20 -0.29 -11.93
N PHE A 126 -22.85 -0.25 -11.95
CA PHE A 126 -21.98 -0.92 -10.98
C PHE A 126 -22.20 -2.44 -10.90
N GLU A 127 -22.45 -3.08 -12.04
CA GLU A 127 -22.63 -4.53 -12.14
C GLU A 127 -21.44 -5.32 -11.53
N PRO A 128 -20.16 -4.93 -11.75
CA PRO A 128 -19.02 -5.57 -11.11
C PRO A 128 -19.06 -5.49 -9.57
N LEU A 129 -19.50 -4.38 -8.99
CA LEU A 129 -19.67 -4.27 -7.54
C LEU A 129 -20.75 -5.23 -7.03
N VAL A 130 -21.89 -5.28 -7.73
CA VAL A 130 -23.01 -6.15 -7.37
C VAL A 130 -22.57 -7.62 -7.38
N GLU A 131 -21.84 -8.04 -8.40
CA GLU A 131 -21.32 -9.40 -8.50
C GLU A 131 -20.26 -9.71 -7.44
N LEU A 132 -19.36 -8.77 -7.14
CA LEU A 132 -18.39 -8.91 -6.05
C LEU A 132 -19.09 -9.08 -4.70
N LEU A 133 -20.12 -8.29 -4.41
CA LEU A 133 -20.88 -8.41 -3.17
C LEU A 133 -21.65 -9.73 -3.11
N ALA A 134 -22.24 -10.18 -4.21
CA ALA A 134 -22.88 -11.50 -4.28
C ALA A 134 -21.87 -12.64 -4.02
N TYR A 135 -20.64 -12.52 -4.54
CA TYR A 135 -19.56 -13.44 -4.24
C TYR A 135 -19.15 -13.40 -2.77
N ALA A 136 -18.94 -12.21 -2.21
CA ALA A 136 -18.56 -12.02 -0.81
C ALA A 136 -19.64 -12.55 0.14
N THR A 137 -20.92 -12.41 -0.20
CA THR A 137 -22.04 -13.00 0.56
C THR A 137 -21.98 -14.52 0.58
N ARG A 138 -21.61 -15.17 -0.53
CA ARG A 138 -21.45 -16.63 -0.60
C ARG A 138 -20.23 -17.13 0.16
N LYS A 139 -19.12 -16.38 0.11
CA LYS A 139 -17.84 -16.77 0.72
C LYS A 139 -17.72 -16.38 2.19
N GLN A 140 -18.47 -15.37 2.61
CA GLN A 140 -18.48 -14.83 3.98
C GLN A 140 -17.06 -14.50 4.50
N PRO A 141 -16.27 -13.68 3.78
CA PRO A 141 -14.97 -13.27 4.29
C PRO A 141 -15.14 -12.45 5.58
N GLN A 142 -14.15 -12.52 6.46
CA GLN A 142 -14.13 -11.69 7.67
C GLN A 142 -13.84 -10.22 7.32
N LEU A 143 -13.08 -9.98 6.26
CA LEU A 143 -12.72 -8.65 5.79
C LEU A 143 -12.90 -8.52 4.27
N LEU A 144 -13.72 -7.56 3.86
CA LEU A 144 -13.83 -7.09 2.48
C LEU A 144 -13.10 -5.75 2.35
N MET A 145 -11.98 -5.73 1.63
CA MET A 145 -11.19 -4.53 1.38
C MET A 145 -11.41 -4.02 -0.04
N LEU A 146 -11.88 -2.78 -0.15
CA LEU A 146 -12.21 -2.11 -1.40
C LEU A 146 -11.33 -0.88 -1.56
N LEU A 147 -10.53 -0.86 -2.61
CA LEU A 147 -9.67 0.27 -2.97
C LEU A 147 -10.29 1.01 -4.16
N GLY A 148 -10.22 2.34 -4.15
CA GLY A 148 -10.76 3.16 -5.24
C GLY A 148 -10.07 2.94 -6.60
N PRO A 149 -10.58 3.59 -7.66
CA PRO A 149 -11.67 4.56 -7.61
C PRO A 149 -13.06 3.91 -7.51
N PHE A 150 -13.88 4.42 -6.60
CA PHE A 150 -15.30 4.13 -6.45
C PHE A 150 -16.12 4.86 -7.52
N ILE A 151 -15.92 6.17 -7.67
CA ILE A 151 -16.43 6.96 -8.79
C ILE A 151 -15.24 7.43 -9.59
N ASP A 152 -15.00 6.78 -10.72
CA ASP A 152 -13.81 7.03 -11.53
C ASP A 152 -13.94 8.32 -12.34
N SER A 153 -13.10 9.31 -12.01
CA SER A 153 -12.97 10.59 -12.73
C SER A 153 -12.66 10.43 -14.22
N GLU A 154 -12.02 9.33 -14.62
CA GLU A 154 -11.74 9.03 -16.03
C GLU A 154 -12.86 8.23 -16.71
N HIS A 155 -13.94 7.88 -16.01
CA HIS A 155 -15.09 7.22 -16.61
C HIS A 155 -15.72 8.10 -17.70
N PRO A 156 -16.08 7.57 -18.89
CA PRO A 156 -16.56 8.38 -20.00
C PRO A 156 -17.73 9.31 -19.67
N GLU A 157 -18.72 8.83 -18.92
CA GLU A 157 -19.89 9.64 -18.53
C GLU A 157 -19.58 10.68 -17.44
N ILE A 158 -18.58 10.40 -16.58
CA ILE A 158 -18.13 11.35 -15.55
C ILE A 158 -17.34 12.47 -16.24
N ARG A 159 -16.41 12.11 -17.12
CA ARG A 159 -15.55 13.05 -17.85
C ARG A 159 -16.30 13.93 -18.85
N LYS A 160 -17.35 13.41 -19.49
CA LYS A 160 -18.21 14.21 -20.38
C LYS A 160 -19.16 15.15 -19.62
N GLY A 161 -19.38 14.92 -18.32
CA GLY A 161 -20.36 15.67 -17.53
C GLY A 161 -21.80 15.45 -18.00
N THR A 162 -22.13 14.25 -18.47
CA THR A 162 -23.46 13.90 -19.00
C THR A 162 -24.47 13.53 -17.91
N ILE A 163 -24.06 13.58 -16.64
CA ILE A 163 -24.82 13.06 -15.51
C ILE A 163 -25.45 14.21 -14.72
N ASP A 164 -26.75 14.13 -14.47
CA ASP A 164 -27.53 15.14 -13.74
C ASP A 164 -27.49 14.94 -12.20
N ARG A 165 -26.44 14.31 -11.67
CA ARG A 165 -26.26 13.99 -10.24
C ARG A 165 -24.87 14.38 -9.77
N SER A 166 -24.74 14.78 -8.49
CA SER A 166 -23.41 15.01 -7.91
C SER A 166 -22.65 13.70 -7.74
N PHE A 167 -21.31 13.75 -7.73
CA PHE A 167 -20.49 12.57 -7.51
C PHE A 167 -20.71 11.98 -6.11
N ASP A 168 -20.90 12.83 -5.11
CA ASP A 168 -21.31 12.45 -3.75
C ASP A 168 -22.62 11.66 -3.76
N ASP A 169 -23.65 12.14 -4.48
CA ASP A 169 -24.94 11.44 -4.54
C ASP A 169 -24.78 10.04 -5.14
N ILE A 170 -23.99 9.89 -6.21
CA ILE A 170 -23.74 8.60 -6.85
C ILE A 170 -23.00 7.67 -5.88
N PHE A 171 -21.95 8.17 -5.21
CA PHE A 171 -21.23 7.39 -4.21
C PHE A 171 -22.16 6.90 -3.09
N HIS A 172 -22.98 7.79 -2.53
CA HIS A 172 -23.86 7.45 -1.41
C HIS A 172 -24.97 6.46 -1.82
N SER A 173 -25.67 6.70 -2.93
CA SER A 173 -26.81 5.86 -3.33
C SER A 173 -26.42 4.55 -4.00
N ASP A 174 -25.39 4.57 -4.85
CA ASP A 174 -25.07 3.43 -5.70
C ASP A 174 -23.96 2.56 -5.09
N ILE A 175 -23.09 3.12 -4.24
CA ILE A 175 -21.99 2.35 -3.65
C ILE A 175 -22.23 2.14 -2.17
N LEU A 176 -22.25 3.22 -1.38
CA LEU A 176 -22.30 3.13 0.07
C LEU A 176 -23.56 2.41 0.55
N ARG A 177 -24.73 2.68 -0.05
CA ARG A 177 -25.97 1.99 0.31
C ARG A 177 -25.87 0.47 0.12
N ARG A 178 -25.28 0.01 -0.99
CA ARG A 178 -25.08 -1.42 -1.26
C ARG A 178 -24.11 -2.07 -0.27
N LEU A 179 -23.07 -1.33 0.14
CA LEU A 179 -22.13 -1.79 1.17
C LEU A 179 -22.77 -1.86 2.56
N GLN A 180 -23.65 -0.91 2.89
CA GLN A 180 -24.44 -0.94 4.12
C GLN A 180 -25.40 -2.14 4.13
N ASP A 181 -26.15 -2.36 3.04
CA ASP A 181 -27.05 -3.51 2.91
C ASP A 181 -26.27 -4.84 3.05
N TYR A 182 -25.08 -4.94 2.45
CA TYR A 182 -24.18 -6.09 2.61
C TYR A 182 -23.73 -6.28 4.07
N ALA A 183 -23.24 -5.21 4.71
CA ALA A 183 -22.76 -5.27 6.09
C ALA A 183 -23.89 -5.65 7.07
N GLU A 184 -25.07 -5.05 6.93
CA GLU A 184 -26.26 -5.41 7.72
C GLU A 184 -26.64 -6.87 7.55
N TYR A 185 -26.66 -7.37 6.31
CA TYR A 185 -27.00 -8.75 6.00
C TYR A 185 -25.99 -9.75 6.62
N MET A 186 -24.70 -9.44 6.51
CA MET A 186 -23.63 -10.28 7.06
C MET A 186 -23.50 -10.18 8.58
N GLY A 187 -23.98 -9.08 9.16
CA GLY A 187 -23.93 -8.79 10.59
C GLY A 187 -22.50 -8.57 11.10
N SER A 188 -22.36 -8.65 12.42
CA SER A 188 -21.13 -8.25 13.15
C SER A 188 -19.85 -9.03 12.78
N ALA A 189 -19.96 -10.12 12.01
CA ALA A 189 -18.83 -10.95 11.62
C ALA A 189 -18.06 -10.41 10.40
N ALA A 190 -18.69 -9.58 9.56
CA ALA A 190 -18.05 -8.99 8.40
C ALA A 190 -17.57 -7.56 8.68
N ARG A 191 -16.39 -7.24 8.16
CA ARG A 191 -15.85 -5.89 8.11
C ARG A 191 -15.65 -5.47 6.67
N VAL A 192 -15.96 -4.22 6.37
CA VAL A 192 -15.71 -3.58 5.08
C VAL A 192 -14.73 -2.43 5.30
N VAL A 193 -13.64 -2.43 4.55
CA VAL A 193 -12.64 -1.35 4.59
C VAL A 193 -12.60 -0.66 3.24
N LEU A 194 -12.74 0.66 3.26
CA LEU A 194 -12.70 1.52 2.07
C LEU A 194 -11.43 2.36 2.06
N VAL A 195 -10.85 2.53 0.87
CA VAL A 195 -9.56 3.19 0.68
C VAL A 195 -9.65 4.09 -0.53
N PRO A 196 -9.41 5.40 -0.39
CA PRO A 196 -9.53 6.35 -1.48
C PRO A 196 -8.48 6.11 -2.56
N SER A 197 -8.77 6.67 -3.73
CA SER A 197 -7.87 6.79 -4.87
C SER A 197 -7.88 8.23 -5.36
N LEU A 198 -6.78 8.67 -5.96
CA LEU A 198 -6.71 9.97 -6.65
C LEU A 198 -7.74 10.08 -7.78
N ARG A 199 -8.23 8.94 -8.28
CA ARG A 199 -9.26 8.94 -9.33
C ARG A 199 -10.68 9.03 -8.78
N ASP A 200 -10.89 9.07 -7.46
CA ASP A 200 -12.23 9.28 -6.88
C ASP A 200 -12.72 10.70 -7.14
N ALA A 201 -13.70 10.84 -8.04
CA ALA A 201 -14.21 12.13 -8.48
C ALA A 201 -14.86 12.98 -7.37
N PHE A 202 -15.28 12.35 -6.27
CA PHE A 202 -15.93 12.99 -5.12
C PHE A 202 -14.97 13.27 -3.96
N HIS A 203 -13.66 13.04 -4.12
CA HIS A 203 -12.68 13.15 -3.02
C HIS A 203 -11.46 13.98 -3.41
N ASP A 204 -10.64 14.31 -2.41
CA ASP A 204 -9.47 15.19 -2.59
C ASP A 204 -8.48 14.63 -3.63
N PHE A 205 -8.16 15.42 -4.67
CA PHE A 205 -7.15 15.10 -5.68
C PHE A 205 -5.75 15.57 -5.24
N VAL A 206 -5.31 15.10 -4.07
CA VAL A 206 -3.95 15.35 -3.55
C VAL A 206 -3.46 14.11 -2.82
N PHE A 207 -2.21 13.70 -3.06
CA PHE A 207 -1.59 12.58 -2.38
C PHE A 207 -0.60 13.08 -1.34
N PRO A 208 -0.59 12.56 -0.10
CA PRO A 208 -1.50 11.57 0.48
C PRO A 208 -2.94 12.09 0.67
N GLN A 209 -3.94 11.20 0.59
CA GLN A 209 -5.37 11.52 0.76
C GLN A 209 -5.86 11.16 2.17
N PRO A 210 -6.73 11.98 2.79
CA PRO A 210 -7.43 11.60 4.02
C PRO A 210 -8.43 10.48 3.75
N ALA A 211 -8.89 9.82 4.81
CA ALA A 211 -9.99 8.87 4.72
C ALA A 211 -11.29 9.58 4.32
N PHE A 212 -12.23 8.86 3.68
CA PHE A 212 -13.56 9.40 3.41
C PHE A 212 -14.31 9.76 4.70
N ASP A 213 -14.98 10.91 4.70
CA ASP A 213 -15.92 11.27 5.77
C ASP A 213 -17.29 10.64 5.49
N ILE A 214 -17.48 9.42 6.00
CA ILE A 214 -18.73 8.68 5.82
C ILE A 214 -19.55 8.71 7.11
N HIS A 215 -20.76 9.25 7.01
CA HIS A 215 -21.76 9.13 8.05
C HIS A 215 -22.55 7.82 7.87
N SER A 216 -22.20 6.81 8.67
CA SER A 216 -22.89 5.52 8.70
C SER A 216 -23.20 5.13 10.14
N ASP A 217 -24.36 4.53 10.39
CA ASP A 217 -24.71 3.94 11.69
C ASP A 217 -23.90 2.65 11.95
N LEU A 218 -23.29 2.09 10.90
CA LEU A 218 -22.47 0.88 10.93
C LEU A 218 -20.98 1.20 11.12
N LYS A 219 -20.63 2.22 11.91
CA LYS A 219 -19.24 2.69 12.11
C LYS A 219 -18.26 1.57 12.49
N ASN A 220 -18.75 0.55 13.19
CA ASN A 220 -17.93 -0.57 13.62
C ASN A 220 -17.68 -1.57 12.48
N GLN A 221 -18.54 -1.64 11.46
CA GLN A 221 -18.44 -2.62 10.37
C GLN A 221 -17.82 -2.02 9.10
N ILE A 222 -18.13 -0.77 8.77
CA ILE A 222 -17.57 -0.07 7.61
C ILE A 222 -16.59 0.97 8.12
N THR A 223 -15.34 0.89 7.68
CA THR A 223 -14.27 1.80 8.09
C THR A 223 -13.53 2.32 6.87
N CYS A 224 -13.20 3.61 6.89
CA CYS A 224 -12.42 4.23 5.84
C CYS A 224 -11.00 4.49 6.32
N LEU A 225 -10.03 4.21 5.46
CA LEU A 225 -8.60 4.45 5.69
C LEU A 225 -8.09 5.58 4.78
N PRO A 226 -6.99 6.25 5.13
CA PRO A 226 -6.31 7.16 4.22
C PRO A 226 -5.63 6.42 3.06
N ASN A 227 -5.18 7.16 2.05
CA ASN A 227 -4.35 6.66 0.95
C ASN A 227 -3.02 7.43 0.87
N PRO A 228 -1.87 6.82 1.20
CA PRO A 228 -1.71 5.43 1.64
C PRO A 228 -2.15 5.28 3.10
N GLY A 229 -2.21 4.03 3.57
CA GLY A 229 -2.59 3.74 4.95
C GLY A 229 -2.00 2.43 5.46
N LEU A 230 -1.70 2.40 6.75
CA LEU A 230 -1.39 1.20 7.52
C LEU A 230 -2.62 0.85 8.36
N PHE A 231 -2.95 -0.44 8.38
CA PHE A 231 -4.06 -0.94 9.16
C PHE A 231 -3.72 -2.27 9.82
N ASP A 232 -4.11 -2.42 11.08
CA ASP A 232 -3.95 -3.65 11.85
C ASP A 232 -5.32 -4.33 11.95
N ALA A 233 -5.43 -5.50 11.30
CA ALA A 233 -6.68 -6.25 11.24
C ALA A 233 -7.20 -6.62 12.64
N ASN A 234 -6.32 -6.82 13.63
CA ASN A 234 -6.73 -7.17 14.99
C ASN A 234 -7.43 -6.02 15.70
N LYS A 235 -7.02 -4.77 15.42
CA LYS A 235 -7.52 -3.59 16.13
C LYS A 235 -8.94 -3.21 15.68
N LEU A 236 -9.41 -3.69 14.54
CA LEU A 236 -10.76 -3.40 14.03
C LEU A 236 -11.84 -4.34 14.58
N GLY A 237 -11.44 -5.36 15.32
CA GLY A 237 -12.39 -6.25 15.98
C GLY A 237 -11.87 -6.69 17.33
N GLU A 238 -12.60 -6.38 18.41
CA GLU A 238 -12.44 -7.04 19.72
C GLU A 238 -12.56 -8.59 19.64
N ARG A 239 -12.83 -9.15 18.46
CA ARG A 239 -12.93 -10.58 18.12
C ARG A 239 -11.92 -11.07 17.07
N ILE A 240 -11.07 -10.22 16.50
CA ILE A 240 -9.90 -10.66 15.71
C ILE A 240 -8.76 -10.76 16.74
N LYS A 241 -8.79 -11.80 17.57
CA LYS A 241 -7.87 -11.92 18.71
C LYS A 241 -6.66 -12.75 18.30
N SER A 242 -5.55 -12.03 18.13
CA SER A 242 -4.17 -12.51 18.08
C SER A 242 -3.65 -12.92 16.71
N GLY A 243 -3.00 -11.95 16.07
CA GLY A 243 -1.79 -12.18 15.32
C GLY A 243 -1.26 -10.85 14.83
N HIS A 244 -0.10 -10.39 15.28
CA HIS A 244 0.47 -9.09 14.88
C HIS A 244 0.47 -9.01 13.34
N SER A 245 -0.45 -8.25 12.74
CA SER A 245 -0.69 -8.28 11.30
C SER A 245 -1.01 -6.90 10.77
N GLY A 246 0.02 -6.28 10.20
CA GLY A 246 -0.09 -5.01 9.50
C GLY A 246 -0.37 -5.22 8.01
N VAL A 247 -1.52 -4.75 7.53
CA VAL A 247 -1.82 -4.60 6.10
C VAL A 247 -1.45 -3.18 5.71
N ASN A 248 -0.47 -3.04 4.82
CA ASN A 248 -0.03 -1.76 4.28
C ASN A 248 -0.50 -1.61 2.84
N MET A 249 -0.91 -0.40 2.47
CA MET A 249 -1.36 -0.11 1.12
C MET A 249 -0.45 0.91 0.48
N ALA A 250 0.22 0.53 -0.61
CA ALA A 250 1.06 1.46 -1.35
C ALA A 250 0.55 1.59 -2.78
N GLY A 251 0.44 2.83 -3.25
CA GLY A 251 0.14 3.11 -4.65
C GLY A 251 1.22 2.55 -5.59
N THR A 252 0.84 2.28 -6.83
CA THR A 252 1.59 1.54 -7.85
C THR A 252 3.00 2.06 -8.17
N ARG A 253 3.98 1.16 -8.28
CA ARG A 253 4.68 0.77 -9.54
C ARG A 253 6.01 0.04 -9.31
N LEU A 254 6.49 -0.18 -8.09
CA LEU A 254 7.83 -0.76 -7.90
C LEU A 254 7.93 -1.71 -6.70
N LEU A 255 7.58 -2.99 -6.94
CA LEU A 255 7.58 -4.10 -5.97
C LEU A 255 8.85 -4.22 -5.10
N ASN A 256 10.02 -3.85 -5.63
CA ASN A 256 11.29 -4.04 -4.93
C ASN A 256 11.75 -2.83 -4.09
N PHE A 257 11.00 -1.72 -4.08
CA PHE A 257 11.50 -0.44 -3.56
C PHE A 257 10.60 0.25 -2.54
N TYR A 258 9.50 -0.38 -2.11
CA TYR A 258 8.67 0.05 -0.97
C TYR A 258 9.38 -0.07 0.39
N VAL A 259 10.68 -0.35 0.39
CA VAL A 259 11.53 -0.44 1.58
C VAL A 259 11.74 0.93 2.24
N PHE A 260 11.46 2.04 1.54
CA PHE A 260 11.77 3.41 2.02
C PHE A 260 10.55 4.34 2.15
N GLY A 261 9.35 3.87 1.81
CA GLY A 261 8.12 4.66 1.91
C GLY A 261 7.07 4.25 0.87
N PHE A 262 5.85 4.75 1.06
CA PHE A 262 4.70 4.43 0.20
C PHE A 262 4.80 5.00 -1.22
N TYR A 263 5.62 6.05 -1.43
CA TYR A 263 5.85 6.66 -2.73
C TYR A 263 7.29 7.19 -2.86
N PRO A 264 8.25 6.34 -3.26
CA PRO A 264 9.67 6.72 -3.28
C PRO A 264 10.11 7.45 -4.56
N LEU A 265 9.25 7.50 -5.58
CA LEU A 265 9.57 8.14 -6.87
C LEU A 265 9.63 9.66 -6.72
N TYR A 266 10.72 10.27 -7.17
CA TYR A 266 10.87 11.73 -7.20
C TYR A 266 11.66 12.21 -8.42
N PRO A 267 11.19 13.24 -9.18
CA PRO A 267 9.89 13.90 -9.06
C PRO A 267 8.69 12.93 -9.17
N PRO A 268 7.53 13.26 -8.58
CA PRO A 268 6.34 12.43 -8.72
C PRO A 268 5.92 12.31 -10.19
N SER A 269 5.18 11.25 -10.51
CA SER A 269 4.54 11.10 -11.82
C SER A 269 3.61 12.27 -12.09
N GLU A 270 3.43 12.66 -13.35
CA GLU A 270 2.62 13.83 -13.74
C GLU A 270 1.19 13.79 -13.18
N ASP A 271 0.59 12.59 -13.10
CA ASP A 271 -0.77 12.38 -12.60
C ASP A 271 -0.88 12.30 -11.06
N VAL A 272 0.21 12.51 -10.32
CA VAL A 272 0.24 12.42 -8.85
C VAL A 272 0.54 13.79 -8.24
N PRO A 273 -0.50 14.53 -7.83
CA PRO A 273 -0.34 15.78 -7.08
C PRO A 273 0.15 15.49 -5.66
N LEU A 274 1.47 15.37 -5.50
CA LEU A 274 2.12 15.02 -4.24
C LEU A 274 2.30 16.26 -3.34
N ASP A 275 1.66 16.26 -2.16
CA ASP A 275 1.94 17.19 -1.08
C ASP A 275 3.08 16.68 -0.20
N LEU A 276 4.27 17.25 -0.40
CA LEU A 276 5.47 16.91 0.35
C LEU A 276 5.42 17.35 1.82
N SER A 277 4.52 18.26 2.19
CA SER A 277 4.40 18.72 3.58
C SER A 277 3.86 17.63 4.51
N LEU A 278 3.09 16.68 3.97
CA LEU A 278 2.52 15.54 4.69
C LEU A 278 3.37 14.26 4.55
N ALA A 279 4.45 14.30 3.75
CA ALA A 279 5.27 13.13 3.47
C ALA A 279 5.92 12.49 4.72
N PRO A 280 6.43 13.27 5.71
CA PRO A 280 7.04 12.69 6.91
C PRO A 280 6.07 11.82 7.71
N GLU A 281 4.80 12.22 7.81
CA GLU A 281 3.80 11.50 8.61
C GLU A 281 3.09 10.40 7.82
N ALA A 282 2.82 10.63 6.53
CA ALA A 282 1.93 9.77 5.76
C ALA A 282 2.65 8.79 4.82
N LEU A 283 3.88 9.08 4.39
CA LEU A 283 4.58 8.27 3.38
C LEU A 283 5.65 7.35 3.98
N GLN A 284 5.93 7.46 5.28
CA GLN A 284 6.87 6.57 5.95
C GLN A 284 6.23 5.22 6.26
N ILE A 285 7.00 4.15 6.06
CA ILE A 285 6.64 2.79 6.46
C ILE A 285 7.47 2.46 7.70
N PRO A 286 6.86 2.41 8.90
CA PRO A 286 7.62 2.30 10.16
C PRO A 286 8.26 0.92 10.35
N SER A 287 7.62 -0.13 9.81
CA SER A 287 8.12 -1.49 9.82
C SER A 287 7.67 -2.23 8.57
N ILE A 288 8.39 -3.29 8.18
CA ILE A 288 7.98 -4.15 7.07
C ILE A 288 6.62 -4.78 7.43
N PRO A 289 5.58 -4.59 6.61
CA PRO A 289 4.27 -5.21 6.81
C PRO A 289 4.25 -6.67 6.39
N ASP A 290 3.29 -7.41 6.94
CA ASP A 290 3.01 -8.79 6.55
C ASP A 290 2.40 -8.87 5.15
N ILE A 291 1.51 -7.92 4.82
CA ILE A 291 0.84 -7.83 3.53
C ILE A 291 0.98 -6.40 2.98
N ILE A 292 1.41 -6.27 1.72
CA ILE A 292 1.36 -5.02 0.95
C ILE A 292 0.37 -5.16 -0.19
N ILE A 293 -0.60 -4.25 -0.28
CA ILE A 293 -1.57 -4.21 -1.38
C ILE A 293 -1.23 -3.05 -2.31
N LEU A 294 -1.00 -3.38 -3.58
CA LEU A 294 -0.55 -2.49 -4.65
C LEU A 294 -1.52 -2.57 -5.86
N PRO A 295 -2.68 -1.90 -5.81
CA PRO A 295 -3.66 -1.99 -6.89
C PRO A 295 -3.15 -1.32 -8.16
N SER A 296 -2.98 -2.06 -9.27
CA SER A 296 -2.41 -1.53 -10.51
C SER A 296 -3.08 -2.07 -11.78
N ASP A 297 -2.82 -1.41 -12.91
CA ASP A 297 -3.24 -1.89 -14.23
C ASP A 297 -2.34 -3.01 -14.78
N LEU A 298 -1.24 -3.33 -14.09
CA LEU A 298 -0.41 -4.49 -14.41
C LEU A 298 -1.19 -5.79 -14.17
N SER A 299 -0.66 -6.90 -14.71
CA SER A 299 -1.21 -8.23 -14.42
C SER A 299 -1.34 -8.45 -12.91
N PRO A 300 -2.50 -8.95 -12.43
CA PRO A 300 -2.69 -9.24 -11.02
C PRO A 300 -1.68 -10.30 -10.56
N PHE A 301 -1.23 -10.20 -9.32
CA PHE A 301 -0.28 -11.16 -8.76
C PHE A 301 -0.41 -11.23 -7.24
N VAL A 302 0.02 -12.36 -6.67
CA VAL A 302 0.36 -12.49 -5.26
C VAL A 302 1.76 -13.08 -5.18
N LYS A 303 2.69 -12.39 -4.51
CA LYS A 303 4.09 -12.79 -4.42
C LYS A 303 4.61 -12.61 -3.00
N VAL A 304 5.40 -13.57 -2.51
CA VAL A 304 6.13 -13.43 -1.26
C VAL A 304 7.49 -12.83 -1.56
N LEU A 305 7.78 -11.66 -1.00
CA LEU A 305 9.07 -10.99 -1.07
C LEU A 305 9.83 -11.22 0.22
N ALA A 306 11.11 -11.57 0.10
CA ALA A 306 12.01 -11.63 1.25
C ALA A 306 12.77 -10.30 1.32
N LEU A 307 12.55 -9.56 2.40
CA LEU A 307 13.03 -8.19 2.62
C LEU A 307 14.03 -8.17 3.79
N GLY A 308 15.05 -7.31 3.68
CA GLY A 308 16.10 -7.16 4.69
C GLY A 308 17.28 -8.13 4.54
N GLU A 309 18.33 -7.90 5.34
CA GLU A 309 19.47 -8.81 5.44
C GLU A 309 19.08 -10.05 6.26
N LYS A 310 19.70 -11.20 5.93
CA LYS A 310 19.56 -12.40 6.76
C LYS A 310 20.11 -12.10 8.14
N THR A 311 19.30 -12.30 9.17
CA THR A 311 19.78 -12.23 10.56
C THR A 311 20.88 -13.26 10.80
N SER A 312 21.61 -13.15 11.91
CA SER A 312 22.60 -14.16 12.34
C SER A 312 21.99 -15.56 12.51
N THR A 313 20.67 -15.67 12.65
CA THR A 313 19.89 -16.92 12.70
C THR A 313 19.47 -17.43 11.32
N GLY A 314 19.74 -16.69 10.25
CA GLY A 314 19.39 -17.05 8.86
C GLY A 314 17.94 -16.71 8.46
N GLU A 315 17.17 -16.08 9.34
CA GLU A 315 15.80 -15.65 9.07
C GLU A 315 15.78 -14.32 8.31
N GLN A 316 14.88 -14.23 7.34
CA GLN A 316 14.69 -13.04 6.52
C GLN A 316 13.21 -12.66 6.62
N THR A 317 12.93 -11.38 6.87
CA THR A 317 11.55 -10.89 6.97
C THR A 317 10.85 -11.11 5.64
N ARG A 318 9.65 -11.68 5.66
CA ARG A 318 8.86 -11.94 4.46
C ARG A 318 7.63 -11.03 4.44
N CYS A 319 7.29 -10.56 3.26
CA CYS A 319 6.12 -9.73 3.02
C CYS A 319 5.34 -10.29 1.83
N ILE A 320 4.02 -10.43 1.96
CA ILE A 320 3.14 -10.87 0.89
C ILE A 320 2.68 -9.63 0.13
N THR A 321 3.11 -9.48 -1.12
CA THR A 321 2.66 -8.40 -1.98
C THR A 321 1.53 -8.85 -2.91
N VAL A 322 0.46 -8.07 -2.94
CA VAL A 322 -0.79 -8.35 -3.64
C VAL A 322 -1.09 -7.21 -4.61
N ASN A 323 -1.19 -7.52 -5.89
CA ASN A 323 -1.90 -6.67 -6.85
C ASN A 323 -3.21 -7.37 -7.22
N PRO A 324 -4.38 -6.88 -6.73
CA PRO A 324 -5.67 -7.49 -7.06
C PRO A 324 -6.06 -7.27 -8.54
N GLY A 325 -5.36 -6.39 -9.26
CA GLY A 325 -5.79 -5.88 -10.55
C GLY A 325 -6.92 -4.88 -10.40
N ARG A 326 -7.77 -4.78 -11.42
CA ARG A 326 -8.94 -3.89 -11.47
C ARG A 326 -10.19 -4.74 -11.54
N LEU A 327 -11.23 -4.42 -10.78
CA LEU A 327 -12.47 -5.20 -10.75
C LEU A 327 -13.25 -5.09 -12.07
N ALA A 328 -13.16 -3.96 -12.75
CA ALA A 328 -13.65 -3.76 -14.12
C ALA A 328 -12.53 -3.29 -15.04
N LYS A 329 -12.55 -3.75 -16.30
CA LYS A 329 -11.59 -3.35 -17.35
C LYS A 329 -12.32 -3.04 -18.64
N GLY A 330 -12.51 -1.75 -18.93
CA GLY A 330 -13.32 -1.32 -20.07
C GLY A 330 -14.77 -1.78 -19.90
N VAL A 331 -15.28 -2.49 -20.90
CA VAL A 331 -16.65 -3.04 -20.90
C VAL A 331 -16.77 -4.41 -20.23
N GLY A 332 -15.67 -4.96 -19.71
CA GLY A 332 -15.62 -6.32 -19.17
C GLY A 332 -15.32 -6.39 -17.68
N GLY A 333 -15.59 -7.56 -17.11
CA GLY A 333 -15.14 -7.96 -15.78
C GLY A 333 -13.61 -8.01 -15.70
N GLY A 334 -13.10 -7.78 -14.50
CA GLY A 334 -11.68 -7.77 -14.19
C GLY A 334 -11.31 -8.84 -13.17
N THR A 335 -10.60 -8.46 -12.11
CA THR A 335 -10.11 -9.38 -11.10
C THR A 335 -10.22 -8.86 -9.67
N PHE A 336 -10.25 -9.79 -8.73
CA PHE A 336 -10.08 -9.54 -7.30
C PHE A 336 -9.32 -10.72 -6.66
N VAL A 337 -8.95 -10.60 -5.39
CA VAL A 337 -8.19 -11.63 -4.66
C VAL A 337 -9.00 -12.16 -3.48
N GLU A 338 -9.11 -13.49 -3.37
CA GLU A 338 -9.52 -14.18 -2.14
C GLU A 338 -8.23 -14.60 -1.40
N MET A 339 -8.07 -14.22 -0.14
CA MET A 339 -6.91 -14.56 0.67
C MET A 339 -7.33 -15.16 2.01
N ASN A 340 -6.59 -16.18 2.40
CA ASN A 340 -6.67 -16.85 3.68
C ASN A 340 -5.31 -16.69 4.34
N TYR A 341 -5.16 -15.61 5.08
CA TYR A 341 -3.91 -15.22 5.72
C TYR A 341 -3.67 -16.03 7.00
N HIS A 342 -2.41 -16.41 7.17
CA HIS A 342 -1.86 -17.04 8.35
C HIS A 342 -0.56 -16.31 8.72
N GLU A 343 -0.27 -16.19 10.02
CA GLU A 343 0.98 -15.57 10.51
C GLU A 343 2.24 -16.13 9.84
N ASN A 344 2.20 -17.39 9.42
CA ASN A 344 3.23 -17.97 8.56
C ASN A 344 2.86 -17.77 7.07
N PRO A 345 3.66 -17.03 6.28
CA PRO A 345 3.43 -16.83 4.85
C PRO A 345 3.35 -18.13 4.04
N ASP A 346 4.08 -19.18 4.44
CA ASP A 346 4.07 -20.48 3.74
C ASP A 346 2.74 -21.24 3.91
N ARG A 347 1.93 -20.83 4.89
CA ARG A 347 0.57 -21.34 5.11
C ARG A 347 -0.50 -20.41 4.56
N THR A 348 -0.13 -19.19 4.18
CA THR A 348 -1.08 -18.25 3.56
C THR A 348 -1.45 -18.72 2.17
N HIS A 349 -2.75 -18.78 1.89
CA HIS A 349 -3.27 -19.16 0.59
C HIS A 349 -4.01 -17.98 -0.03
N ALA A 350 -3.65 -17.62 -1.26
CA ALA A 350 -4.28 -16.52 -1.98
C ALA A 350 -4.57 -16.92 -3.43
N LEU A 351 -5.76 -16.59 -3.91
CA LEU A 351 -6.22 -16.87 -5.26
C LEU A 351 -6.70 -15.58 -5.92
N ILE A 352 -6.37 -15.43 -7.19
CA ILE A 352 -6.90 -14.37 -8.05
C ILE A 352 -8.12 -14.94 -8.76
N PHE A 353 -9.25 -14.26 -8.63
CA PHE A 353 -10.50 -14.60 -9.30
C PHE A 353 -10.77 -13.62 -10.44
N HIS A 354 -11.39 -14.14 -11.50
CA HIS A 354 -11.90 -13.37 -12.61
C HIS A 354 -13.41 -13.18 -12.43
N MET A 355 -13.88 -11.97 -12.72
CA MET A 355 -15.30 -11.63 -12.82
C MET A 355 -15.88 -12.17 -14.12
#